data_AF-A0A6L9ISQ7-F1
#
_entry.id   AF-A0A6L9ISQ7-F1
#
_cell.length_a   1.000
_cell.length_b   1.000
_cell.length_c   1.000
_cell.angle_alpha   90.00
_cell.angle_beta   90.00
_cell.angle_gamma   90.00
#
_symmetry.space_group_name_H-M   'P 1'
#
loop_
_entity.id
_entity.type
_entity.pdbx_description
1 polymer ?
#
loop_
_entity_poly.entity_id
_entity_poly.type
_entity_poly.pdbx_seq_one_letter_code
_entity_poly.pdbx_strand_id
1 'polypeptide(L)'
;MSRSEPPQAIRTYTGSIAAFLRNEVVLQWIGQIVFLVLVVVAVTQLFSQITGSLEANNISPNFAFLNNRAGFDIGGAENYTPDDSYFAAYLVGVRATLSVVSAGLVGATILGVLLGIFLLSSNWLVRSISRLIVEVLRNTPLLVQIFFAYFVVVLALPSVRDALTFPQSGLTGIPLRLILYALAAVIVWLTVRRVPPERHAWRALLVPGALAAASAIEIGFWLLNNHPAIGAGLYGSAALGDPRLWVYLLANAVVLLILTQVARNARAAALGALTGQLIGALLFYFGIVPDGLLIIELQPIVILSNRGLVYPEVLATARFGLWLVFVVIGVVVAVMVWLYLRRLTQQTGQPHPRWRYALLTLLGFALLGWLIVALVPNPATVPVEQDGAVVLLPLDEARENELLTRADELLYSEAPINVLLPEQRGLRFAPGVTLSQFFVALLLALVVYTASFIAEVVRAGIMAVPRGQIEAARALGLRNTQMLQLVILPQALRVIIPPLGNQYLNLAKNSSLGIAIGYMETYGVMQTAINL
;
A
#
# COMPACT_ATOMS: atom_id res chain seq x y z
N MET A 1 -1.22 -30.27 -81.59
CA MET A 1 0.26 -30.24 -81.66
C MET A 1 0.75 -29.04 -80.85
N SER A 2 1.67 -29.32 -79.93
CA SER A 2 2.39 -28.40 -79.04
C SER A 2 3.12 -27.26 -79.78
N ARG A 3 3.08 -26.05 -79.22
CA ARG A 3 4.21 -25.10 -79.25
C ARG A 3 4.39 -24.50 -77.86
N SER A 4 5.34 -25.07 -77.13
CA SER A 4 5.90 -24.57 -75.88
C SER A 4 6.63 -23.25 -76.10
N GLU A 5 6.30 -22.23 -75.31
CA GLU A 5 7.15 -21.05 -75.12
C GLU A 5 8.47 -21.44 -74.43
N PRO A 6 9.61 -20.79 -74.76
CA PRO A 6 10.89 -21.09 -74.14
C PRO A 6 10.97 -20.54 -72.70
N PRO A 7 11.74 -21.19 -71.80
CA PRO A 7 11.87 -20.76 -70.41
C PRO A 7 12.67 -19.45 -70.31
N GLN A 8 12.21 -18.54 -69.45
CA GLN A 8 12.96 -17.34 -69.07
C GLN A 8 14.31 -17.72 -68.46
N ALA A 9 15.39 -17.19 -69.01
CA ALA A 9 16.75 -17.42 -68.55
C ALA A 9 16.94 -16.89 -67.11
N ILE A 10 17.29 -17.81 -66.20
CA ILE A 10 17.73 -17.50 -64.84
C ILE A 10 19.04 -16.73 -64.93
N ARG A 11 19.05 -15.44 -64.56
CA ARG A 11 20.28 -14.65 -64.40
C ARG A 11 21.06 -15.22 -63.22
N THR A 12 22.10 -16.00 -63.49
CA THR A 12 23.10 -16.37 -62.49
C THR A 12 23.90 -15.14 -62.09
N TYR A 13 23.60 -14.57 -60.92
CA TYR A 13 24.47 -13.61 -60.25
C TYR A 13 25.73 -14.35 -59.77
N THR A 14 26.77 -14.45 -60.59
CA THR A 14 28.11 -14.78 -60.10
C THR A 14 28.65 -13.57 -59.35
N GLY A 15 28.23 -13.41 -58.10
CA GLY A 15 28.75 -12.38 -57.21
C GLY A 15 30.23 -12.66 -56.91
N SER A 16 31.12 -11.83 -57.45
CA SER A 16 32.55 -11.82 -57.11
C SER A 16 32.73 -11.71 -55.59
N ILE A 17 33.73 -12.38 -55.02
CA ILE A 17 34.13 -12.25 -53.59
C ILE A 17 34.33 -10.77 -53.22
N ALA A 18 34.80 -9.95 -54.16
CA ALA A 18 34.94 -8.52 -53.96
C ALA A 18 33.60 -7.78 -53.81
N ALA A 19 32.53 -8.27 -54.44
CA ALA A 19 31.17 -7.72 -54.28
C ALA A 19 30.53 -8.15 -52.94
N PHE A 20 30.86 -9.35 -52.45
CA PHE A 20 30.46 -9.83 -51.12
C PHE A 20 31.13 -9.04 -50.00
N LEU A 21 32.44 -8.78 -50.09
CA LEU A 21 33.21 -8.02 -49.10
C LEU A 21 32.93 -6.51 -49.11
N ARG A 22 32.33 -5.97 -50.18
CA ARG A 22 31.93 -4.55 -50.28
C ARG A 22 30.48 -4.31 -49.84
N ASN A 23 29.77 -5.36 -49.43
CA ASN A 23 28.41 -5.26 -48.91
C ASN A 23 28.45 -4.66 -47.50
N GLU A 24 27.70 -3.58 -47.28
CA GLU A 24 27.64 -2.83 -46.02
C GLU A 24 27.26 -3.71 -44.82
N VAL A 25 26.32 -4.65 -45.02
CA VAL A 25 25.90 -5.59 -43.96
C VAL A 25 27.06 -6.53 -43.59
N VAL A 26 27.78 -7.05 -44.58
CA VAL A 26 28.92 -7.96 -44.36
C VAL A 26 30.07 -7.24 -43.66
N LEU A 27 30.36 -5.99 -44.04
CA LEU A 27 31.36 -5.13 -43.37
C LEU A 27 30.98 -4.82 -41.92
N GLN A 28 29.71 -4.59 -41.61
CA GLN A 28 29.25 -4.38 -40.23
C GLN A 28 29.44 -5.65 -39.37
N TRP A 29 29.09 -6.83 -39.89
CA TRP A 29 29.31 -8.09 -39.18
C TRP A 29 30.80 -8.39 -38.97
N ILE A 30 31.64 -8.18 -40.00
CA ILE A 30 33.09 -8.31 -39.88
C ILE A 30 33.62 -7.34 -38.82
N GLY A 31 33.18 -6.08 -38.84
CA GLY A 31 33.56 -5.08 -37.85
C GLY A 31 33.17 -5.47 -36.42
N GLN A 32 31.95 -5.98 -36.19
CA GLN A 32 31.50 -6.49 -34.89
C GLN A 32 32.30 -7.70 -34.41
N ILE A 33 32.62 -8.64 -35.31
CA ILE A 33 33.44 -9.82 -34.99
C ILE A 33 34.86 -9.39 -34.63
N VAL A 34 35.49 -8.51 -35.42
CA VAL A 34 36.83 -7.98 -35.13
C VAL A 34 36.84 -7.23 -33.80
N PHE A 35 35.84 -6.39 -33.54
CA PHE A 35 35.69 -5.71 -32.25
C PHE A 35 35.54 -6.70 -31.09
N LEU A 36 34.71 -7.74 -31.24
CA LEU A 36 34.55 -8.77 -30.23
C LEU A 36 35.87 -9.50 -29.96
N VAL A 37 36.61 -9.86 -31.00
CA VAL A 37 37.94 -10.49 -30.87
C VAL A 37 38.90 -9.56 -30.14
N LEU A 38 38.95 -8.27 -30.50
CA LEU A 38 39.79 -7.29 -29.80
C LEU A 38 39.41 -7.16 -28.32
N VAL A 39 38.12 -7.14 -27.99
CA VAL A 39 37.64 -7.13 -26.60
C VAL A 39 38.06 -8.39 -25.87
N VAL A 40 37.87 -9.58 -26.46
CA VAL A 40 38.29 -10.85 -25.84
C VAL A 40 39.79 -10.89 -25.61
N VAL A 41 40.59 -10.44 -26.59
CA VAL A 41 42.05 -10.36 -26.45
C VAL A 41 42.43 -9.36 -25.34
N ALA A 42 41.82 -8.18 -25.31
CA ALA A 42 42.10 -7.19 -24.27
C ALA A 42 41.74 -7.71 -22.87
N VAL A 43 40.57 -8.34 -22.71
CA VAL A 43 40.10 -8.92 -21.43
C VAL A 43 40.99 -10.06 -20.98
N THR A 44 41.37 -10.97 -21.89
CA THR A 44 42.27 -12.09 -21.56
C THR A 44 43.66 -11.60 -21.18
N GLN A 45 44.19 -10.58 -21.87
CA GLN A 45 45.46 -9.93 -21.52
C GLN A 45 45.38 -9.30 -20.12
N LEU A 46 44.36 -8.49 -19.84
CA LEU A 46 44.17 -7.90 -18.51
C LEU A 46 44.06 -8.96 -17.42
N PHE A 47 43.28 -10.02 -17.66
CA PHE A 47 43.09 -11.10 -16.71
C PHE A 47 44.41 -11.84 -16.43
N SER A 48 45.21 -12.13 -17.46
CA SER A 48 46.53 -12.76 -17.30
C SER A 48 47.52 -11.88 -16.53
N GLN A 49 47.50 -10.56 -16.74
CA GLN A 49 48.35 -9.62 -16.00
C GLN A 49 47.94 -9.51 -14.53
N ILE A 50 46.65 -9.45 -14.25
CA ILE A 50 46.12 -9.42 -12.89
C ILE A 50 46.46 -10.72 -12.16
N THR A 51 46.13 -11.88 -12.73
CA THR A 51 46.41 -13.19 -12.11
C THR A 51 47.89 -13.40 -11.86
N GLY A 52 48.75 -13.11 -12.84
CA GLY A 52 50.21 -13.20 -12.67
C GLY A 52 50.75 -12.25 -11.60
N SER A 53 50.19 -11.04 -11.49
CA SER A 53 50.56 -10.08 -10.44
C SER A 53 50.07 -10.50 -9.06
N LEU A 54 48.90 -11.14 -8.96
CA LEU A 54 48.34 -11.63 -7.70
C LEU A 54 49.08 -12.88 -7.20
N GLU A 55 49.37 -13.84 -8.10
CA GLU A 55 50.14 -15.04 -7.77
C GLU A 55 51.57 -14.68 -7.31
N ALA A 56 52.20 -13.69 -7.94
CA ALA A 56 53.50 -13.15 -7.51
C ALA A 56 53.45 -12.55 -6.09
N ASN A 57 52.27 -12.15 -5.61
CA ASN A 57 52.04 -11.64 -4.25
C ASN A 57 51.43 -12.71 -3.31
N ASN A 58 51.47 -14.00 -3.66
CA ASN A 58 50.85 -15.11 -2.94
C ASN A 58 49.33 -14.97 -2.74
N ILE A 59 48.66 -14.17 -3.57
CA ILE A 59 47.21 -14.03 -3.60
C ILE A 59 46.69 -14.95 -4.71
N SER A 60 45.96 -16.00 -4.33
CA SER A 60 45.27 -16.86 -5.30
C SER A 60 43.88 -16.29 -5.61
N PRO A 61 43.61 -15.76 -6.82
CA PRO A 61 42.29 -15.26 -7.18
C PRO A 61 41.31 -16.44 -7.31
N ASN A 62 40.59 -16.72 -6.23
CA ASN A 62 39.57 -17.77 -6.17
C ASN A 62 38.37 -17.31 -5.34
N PHE A 63 37.28 -18.09 -5.36
CA PHE A 63 36.09 -17.83 -4.55
C PHE A 63 36.14 -18.48 -3.16
N ALA A 64 37.28 -19.05 -2.76
CA ALA A 64 37.41 -19.72 -1.46
C ALA A 64 37.22 -18.74 -0.29
N PHE A 65 37.56 -17.46 -0.50
CA PHE A 65 37.34 -16.40 0.49
C PHE A 65 35.88 -16.28 0.92
N LEU A 66 34.91 -16.63 0.07
CA LEU A 66 33.49 -16.57 0.40
C LEU A 66 33.11 -17.50 1.57
N ASN A 67 33.86 -18.58 1.76
CA ASN A 67 33.66 -19.53 2.84
C ASN A 67 34.48 -19.18 4.10
N ASN A 68 35.37 -18.19 4.03
CA ASN A 68 36.11 -17.73 5.20
C ASN A 68 35.16 -17.00 6.16
N ARG A 69 35.51 -17.04 7.46
CA ARG A 69 34.80 -16.29 8.51
C ARG A 69 34.82 -14.80 8.20
N ALA A 70 33.64 -14.16 8.20
CA ALA A 70 33.48 -12.75 7.90
C ALA A 70 34.15 -11.85 8.95
N GLY A 71 33.99 -12.16 10.24
CA GLY A 71 34.69 -11.48 11.32
C GLY A 71 34.20 -10.07 11.66
N PHE A 72 33.07 -9.64 11.08
CA PHE A 72 32.41 -8.36 11.38
C PHE A 72 30.92 -8.53 11.63
N ASP A 73 30.36 -7.65 12.44
CA ASP A 73 28.93 -7.62 12.74
C ASP A 73 28.14 -6.77 11.72
N ILE A 74 26.90 -7.17 11.45
CA ILE A 74 25.96 -6.43 10.61
C ILE A 74 24.77 -6.05 11.47
N GLY A 75 24.79 -4.80 11.95
CA GLY A 75 23.76 -4.30 12.86
C GLY A 75 22.34 -4.41 12.27
N GLY A 76 21.47 -5.15 12.97
CA GLY A 76 20.06 -5.34 12.57
C GLY A 76 19.81 -6.49 11.60
N ALA A 77 20.82 -7.33 11.30
CA ALA A 77 20.62 -8.57 10.56
C ALA A 77 19.99 -9.66 11.44
N GLU A 78 18.84 -10.19 11.01
CA GLU A 78 18.24 -11.36 11.64
C GLU A 78 18.96 -12.63 11.16
N ASN A 79 19.41 -13.48 12.09
CA ASN A 79 20.11 -14.74 11.83
C ASN A 79 21.49 -14.60 11.16
N TYR A 80 22.29 -13.62 11.57
CA TYR A 80 23.69 -13.49 11.18
C TYR A 80 24.56 -13.22 12.40
N THR A 81 25.74 -13.81 12.42
CA THR A 81 26.77 -13.61 13.43
C THR A 81 28.13 -13.35 12.76
N PRO A 82 29.08 -12.66 13.42
CA PRO A 82 30.43 -12.47 12.88
C PRO A 82 31.22 -13.77 12.63
N ASP A 83 30.75 -14.90 13.18
CA ASP A 83 31.33 -16.23 12.95
C ASP A 83 30.88 -16.85 11.64
N ASP A 84 29.84 -16.31 11.01
CA ASP A 84 29.37 -16.77 9.70
C ASP A 84 30.35 -16.42 8.58
N SER A 85 30.14 -17.05 7.42
CA SER A 85 30.99 -16.86 6.24
C SER A 85 30.75 -15.51 5.55
N TYR A 86 31.74 -15.03 4.78
CA TYR A 86 31.57 -13.86 3.91
C TYR A 86 30.37 -14.03 2.96
N PHE A 87 30.10 -15.24 2.45
CA PHE A 87 28.93 -15.50 1.64
C PHE A 87 27.61 -15.19 2.37
N ALA A 88 27.50 -15.60 3.64
CA ALA A 88 26.34 -15.28 4.46
C ALA A 88 26.20 -13.77 4.67
N ALA A 89 27.31 -13.07 4.95
CA ALA A 89 27.34 -11.61 5.07
C ALA A 89 26.85 -10.92 3.77
N TYR A 90 27.35 -11.34 2.60
CA TYR A 90 26.90 -10.81 1.31
C TYR A 90 25.42 -11.08 1.06
N LEU A 91 24.90 -12.25 1.43
CA LEU A 91 23.49 -12.57 1.29
C LEU A 91 22.61 -11.66 2.16
N VAL A 92 23.05 -11.34 3.38
CA VAL A 92 22.40 -10.33 4.24
C VAL A 92 22.37 -8.97 3.53
N GLY A 93 23.51 -8.52 2.98
CA GLY A 93 23.60 -7.27 2.23
C GLY A 93 22.67 -7.23 1.01
N VAL A 94 22.62 -8.31 0.21
CA VAL A 94 21.74 -8.42 -0.97
C VAL A 94 20.27 -8.38 -0.56
N ARG A 95 19.88 -9.08 0.52
CA ARG A 95 18.52 -9.02 1.05
C ARG A 95 18.15 -7.62 1.53
N ALA A 96 19.07 -6.92 2.19
CA ALA A 96 18.89 -5.54 2.61
C ALA A 96 18.68 -4.60 1.40
N THR A 97 19.53 -4.68 0.38
CA THR A 97 19.38 -3.89 -0.86
C THR A 97 18.06 -4.17 -1.54
N LEU A 98 17.69 -5.45 -1.73
CA LEU A 98 16.42 -5.82 -2.38
C LEU A 98 15.21 -5.35 -1.59
N SER A 99 15.24 -5.44 -0.26
CA SER A 99 14.17 -4.95 0.62
C SER A 99 13.97 -3.45 0.49
N VAL A 100 15.04 -2.64 0.55
CA VAL A 100 14.91 -1.18 0.45
C VAL A 100 14.55 -0.73 -0.97
N VAL A 101 15.10 -1.37 -2.00
CA VAL A 101 14.79 -1.06 -3.40
C VAL A 101 13.34 -1.42 -3.73
N SER A 102 12.87 -2.61 -3.35
CA SER A 102 11.48 -3.02 -3.61
C SER A 102 10.47 -2.11 -2.91
N ALA A 103 10.65 -1.86 -1.60
CA ALA A 103 9.80 -0.94 -0.85
C ALA A 103 9.88 0.50 -1.43
N GLY A 104 11.08 0.94 -1.80
CA GLY A 104 11.33 2.25 -2.38
C GLY A 104 10.64 2.44 -3.73
N LEU A 105 10.70 1.44 -4.62
CA LEU A 105 10.03 1.47 -5.92
C LEU A 105 8.51 1.58 -5.78
N VAL A 106 7.92 0.79 -4.89
CA VAL A 106 6.48 0.83 -4.62
C VAL A 106 6.09 2.19 -4.05
N GLY A 107 6.78 2.64 -2.99
CA GLY A 107 6.52 3.92 -2.34
C GLY A 107 6.68 5.12 -3.28
N ALA A 108 7.80 5.17 -4.02
CA ALA A 108 8.09 6.25 -4.97
C ALA A 108 7.08 6.30 -6.12
N THR A 109 6.63 5.14 -6.62
CA THR A 109 5.64 5.08 -7.70
C THR A 109 4.29 5.59 -7.21
N ILE A 110 3.82 5.14 -6.05
CA ILE A 110 2.55 5.59 -5.48
C ILE A 110 2.59 7.10 -5.22
N LEU A 111 3.60 7.56 -4.47
CA LEU A 111 3.73 8.98 -4.11
C LEU A 111 3.96 9.86 -5.34
N GLY A 112 4.81 9.42 -6.26
CA GLY A 112 5.15 10.16 -7.48
C GLY A 112 3.96 10.30 -8.43
N VAL A 113 3.16 9.24 -8.63
CA VAL A 113 1.94 9.32 -9.43
C VAL A 113 0.92 10.26 -8.78
N LEU A 114 0.75 10.19 -7.45
CA LEU A 114 -0.14 11.10 -6.72
C LEU A 114 0.29 12.56 -6.86
N LEU A 115 1.58 12.86 -6.64
CA LEU A 115 2.14 14.21 -6.84
C LEU A 115 2.01 14.66 -8.30
N GLY A 116 2.23 13.77 -9.27
CA GLY A 116 2.05 14.05 -10.69
C GLY A 116 0.60 14.44 -11.04
N ILE A 117 -0.38 13.76 -10.43
CA ILE A 117 -1.81 14.11 -10.56
C ILE A 117 -2.09 15.47 -9.89
N PHE A 118 -1.54 15.72 -8.70
CA PHE A 118 -1.72 16.99 -8.00
C PHE A 118 -1.14 18.18 -8.76
N LEU A 119 -0.01 18.00 -9.46
CA LEU A 119 0.56 19.02 -10.36
C LEU A 119 -0.35 19.37 -11.54
N LEU A 120 -1.25 18.46 -11.93
CA LEU A 120 -2.24 18.67 -13.00
C LEU A 120 -3.61 19.14 -12.47
N SER A 121 -3.81 19.12 -11.16
CA SER A 121 -5.07 19.52 -10.51
C SER A 121 -5.49 20.93 -10.92
N SER A 122 -6.80 21.15 -11.17
CA SER A 122 -7.36 22.48 -11.44
C SER A 122 -7.31 23.41 -10.23
N ASN A 123 -7.19 22.86 -9.02
CA ASN A 123 -7.08 23.64 -7.80
C ASN A 123 -5.69 24.28 -7.70
N TRP A 124 -5.65 25.62 -7.71
CA TRP A 124 -4.42 26.39 -7.64
C TRP A 124 -3.57 26.07 -6.40
N LEU A 125 -4.19 25.87 -5.25
CA LEU A 125 -3.48 25.62 -4.00
C LEU A 125 -2.76 24.27 -4.04
N VAL A 126 -3.49 23.21 -4.40
CA VAL A 126 -2.94 21.84 -4.53
C VAL A 126 -1.79 21.82 -5.54
N ARG A 127 -2.00 22.46 -6.70
CA ARG A 127 -0.98 22.56 -7.75
C ARG A 127 0.26 23.32 -7.28
N SER A 128 0.07 24.45 -6.60
CA SER A 128 1.17 25.32 -6.17
C SER A 128 2.01 24.67 -5.06
N ILE A 129 1.35 24.06 -4.06
CA ILE A 129 2.05 23.33 -2.99
C ILE A 129 2.82 22.15 -3.58
N SER A 130 2.20 21.36 -4.46
CA SER A 130 2.87 20.21 -5.09
C SER A 130 4.06 20.64 -5.93
N ARG A 131 3.95 21.77 -6.64
CA ARG A 131 5.07 22.34 -7.42
C ARG A 131 6.23 22.72 -6.50
N LEU A 132 5.96 23.45 -5.42
CA LEU A 132 6.99 23.83 -4.46
C LEU A 132 7.70 22.60 -3.88
N ILE A 133 6.92 21.61 -3.42
CA ILE A 133 7.47 20.36 -2.87
C ILE A 133 8.37 19.66 -3.91
N VAL A 134 7.87 19.45 -5.12
CA VAL A 134 8.62 18.73 -6.17
C VAL A 134 9.87 19.51 -6.60
N GLU A 135 9.79 20.84 -6.69
CA GLU A 135 10.92 21.69 -7.08
C GLU A 135 12.02 21.67 -6.01
N VAL A 136 11.66 21.81 -4.73
CA VAL A 136 12.63 21.74 -3.63
C VAL A 136 13.29 20.36 -3.56
N LEU A 137 12.52 19.28 -3.68
CA LEU A 137 13.04 17.92 -3.59
C LEU A 137 13.95 17.55 -4.78
N ARG A 138 13.65 18.02 -5.99
CA ARG A 138 14.50 17.75 -7.16
C ARG A 138 15.80 18.54 -7.15
N ASN A 139 15.79 19.72 -6.53
CA ASN A 139 16.94 20.62 -6.47
C ASN A 139 17.82 20.41 -5.22
N THR A 140 17.48 19.45 -4.36
CA THR A 140 18.29 19.10 -3.18
C THR A 140 19.02 17.78 -3.41
N PRO A 141 20.32 17.69 -3.11
CA PRO A 141 21.08 16.44 -3.24
C PRO A 141 20.46 15.32 -2.39
N LEU A 142 20.37 14.11 -2.94
CA LEU A 142 19.80 12.96 -2.23
C LEU A 142 20.52 12.68 -0.90
N LEU A 143 21.84 12.84 -0.84
CA LEU A 143 22.60 12.66 0.40
C LEU A 143 22.11 13.60 1.52
N VAL A 144 21.78 14.85 1.20
CA VAL A 144 21.22 15.81 2.16
C VAL A 144 19.83 15.34 2.61
N GLN A 145 19.02 14.79 1.71
CA GLN A 145 17.71 14.24 2.06
C GLN A 145 17.82 12.99 2.95
N ILE A 146 18.82 12.14 2.72
CA ILE A 146 19.11 10.98 3.58
C ILE A 146 19.48 11.45 4.99
N PHE A 147 20.39 12.44 5.11
CA PHE A 147 20.74 12.99 6.41
C PHE A 147 19.57 13.70 7.09
N PHE A 148 18.76 14.45 6.33
CA PHE A 148 17.55 15.07 6.86
C PHE A 148 16.57 14.02 7.37
N ALA A 149 16.31 12.98 6.58
CA ALA A 149 15.42 11.89 6.97
C ALA A 149 15.91 11.18 8.24
N TYR A 150 17.22 10.93 8.37
CA TYR A 150 17.77 10.29 9.56
C TYR A 150 17.80 11.24 10.77
N PHE A 151 18.57 12.33 10.69
CA PHE A 151 18.85 13.19 11.84
C PHE A 151 17.69 14.09 12.25
N VAL A 152 16.85 14.53 11.31
CA VAL A 152 15.75 15.45 11.59
C VAL A 152 14.42 14.73 11.74
N VAL A 153 14.13 13.74 10.91
CA VAL A 153 12.83 13.05 10.94
C VAL A 153 12.85 11.86 11.89
N VAL A 154 13.71 10.86 11.66
CA VAL A 154 13.69 9.61 12.42
C VAL A 154 14.16 9.81 13.86
N LEU A 155 15.23 10.56 14.10
CA LEU A 155 15.70 10.82 15.47
C LEU A 155 14.79 11.76 16.27
N ALA A 156 13.93 12.55 15.61
CA ALA A 156 12.92 13.37 16.28
C ALA A 156 11.68 12.57 16.71
N LEU A 157 11.55 11.30 16.27
CA LEU A 157 10.48 10.43 16.74
C LEU A 157 10.62 10.15 18.24
N PRO A 158 9.52 9.81 18.93
CA PRO A 158 9.57 9.48 20.35
C PRO A 158 10.49 8.31 20.66
N SER A 159 11.03 8.30 21.87
CA SER A 159 11.82 7.18 22.37
C SER A 159 10.98 5.90 22.45
N VAL A 160 11.64 4.74 22.54
CA VAL A 160 10.96 3.44 22.69
C VAL A 160 9.91 3.44 23.82
N ARG A 161 10.13 4.19 24.90
CA ARG A 161 9.19 4.25 26.03
C ARG A 161 7.87 4.92 25.70
N ASP A 162 7.90 5.91 24.80
CA ASP A 162 6.75 6.74 24.43
C ASP A 162 6.39 6.52 22.95
N ALA A 163 6.61 5.29 22.45
CA ALA A 163 6.46 4.98 21.04
C ALA A 163 5.03 5.25 20.55
N LEU A 164 4.93 5.76 19.32
CA LEU A 164 3.64 6.04 18.70
C LEU A 164 3.02 4.72 18.23
N THR A 165 1.85 4.39 18.74
CA THR A 165 1.09 3.19 18.36
C THR A 165 -0.05 3.54 17.40
N PHE A 166 -0.22 2.73 16.35
CA PHE A 166 -1.27 2.87 15.35
C PHE A 166 -2.01 1.53 15.14
N PRO A 167 -3.31 1.44 15.47
CA PRO A 167 -4.09 2.42 16.23
C PRO A 167 -3.50 2.66 17.63
N GLN A 168 -3.88 3.78 18.26
CA GLN A 168 -3.45 4.04 19.63
C GLN A 168 -3.93 2.90 20.53
N SER A 169 -2.97 2.27 21.20
CA SER A 169 -3.22 1.14 22.10
C SER A 169 -4.10 1.59 23.26
N GLY A 170 -5.17 0.85 23.52
CA GLY A 170 -6.03 1.09 24.68
C GLY A 170 -7.49 0.78 24.43
N LEU A 171 -8.29 1.02 25.47
CA LEU A 171 -9.75 0.89 25.42
C LEU A 171 -10.32 2.15 24.78
N THR A 172 -10.86 2.03 23.56
CA THR A 172 -11.60 3.10 22.91
C THR A 172 -13.08 2.84 23.02
N GLY A 173 -13.82 3.79 23.60
CA GLY A 173 -15.27 3.75 23.66
C GLY A 173 -15.86 4.47 22.45
N ILE A 174 -16.53 3.73 21.55
CA ILE A 174 -17.33 4.34 20.49
C ILE A 174 -18.76 4.55 21.03
N PRO A 175 -19.27 5.79 21.11
CA PRO A 175 -20.65 6.02 21.51
C PRO A 175 -21.62 5.29 20.58
N LEU A 176 -22.52 4.48 21.16
CA LEU A 176 -23.49 3.68 20.40
C LEU A 176 -24.36 4.55 19.47
N ARG A 177 -24.61 5.80 19.85
CA ARG A 177 -25.32 6.80 19.01
C ARG A 177 -24.67 7.06 17.65
N LEU A 178 -23.33 6.96 17.51
CA LEU A 178 -22.66 7.16 16.23
C LEU A 178 -23.01 6.05 15.23
N ILE A 179 -23.22 4.82 15.71
CA ILE A 179 -23.67 3.69 14.88
C ILE A 179 -25.08 3.97 14.36
N LEU A 180 -25.96 4.53 15.20
CA LEU A 180 -27.30 4.95 14.78
C LEU A 180 -27.26 6.07 13.74
N TYR A 181 -26.37 7.05 13.87
CA TYR A 181 -26.19 8.08 12.84
C TYR A 181 -25.71 7.49 11.52
N ALA A 182 -24.79 6.53 11.55
CA ALA A 182 -24.32 5.85 10.35
C ALA A 182 -25.48 5.07 9.66
N LEU A 183 -26.28 4.33 10.42
CA LEU A 183 -27.47 3.64 9.91
C LEU A 183 -28.50 4.62 9.34
N ALA A 184 -28.80 5.71 10.06
CA ALA A 184 -29.70 6.76 9.60
C ALA A 184 -29.18 7.42 8.31
N ALA A 185 -27.89 7.72 8.22
CA ALA A 185 -27.26 8.27 7.02
C ALA A 185 -27.38 7.31 5.83
N VAL A 186 -27.18 6.01 6.04
CA VAL A 186 -27.41 4.98 5.01
C VAL A 186 -28.87 4.98 4.58
N ILE A 187 -29.83 4.95 5.49
CA ILE A 187 -31.27 4.98 5.17
C ILE A 187 -31.63 6.23 4.36
N VAL A 188 -31.15 7.40 4.78
CA VAL A 188 -31.37 8.68 4.08
C VAL A 188 -30.75 8.62 2.69
N TRP A 189 -29.51 8.13 2.54
CA TRP A 189 -28.86 7.96 1.25
C TRP A 189 -29.62 6.98 0.34
N LEU A 190 -30.05 5.84 0.86
CA LEU A 190 -30.85 4.83 0.16
C LEU A 190 -32.21 5.36 -0.30
N THR A 191 -32.79 6.27 0.47
CA THR A 191 -34.07 6.92 0.17
C THR A 191 -33.88 8.01 -0.87
N VAL A 192 -32.91 8.91 -0.68
CA VAL A 192 -32.60 10.03 -1.58
C VAL A 192 -32.18 9.56 -2.96
N ARG A 193 -31.40 8.48 -3.06
CA ARG A 193 -30.99 7.92 -4.36
C ARG A 193 -32.16 7.36 -5.18
N ARG A 194 -33.27 6.99 -4.53
CA ARG A 194 -34.50 6.52 -5.19
C ARG A 194 -35.43 7.66 -5.62
N VAL A 195 -35.23 8.87 -5.09
CA VAL A 195 -36.03 10.05 -5.45
C VAL A 195 -35.53 10.62 -6.79
N PRO A 196 -36.39 10.77 -7.83
CA PRO A 196 -36.02 11.36 -9.11
C PRO A 196 -35.46 12.79 -8.96
N PRO A 197 -34.53 13.25 -9.83
CA PRO A 197 -33.96 14.59 -9.77
C PRO A 197 -35.03 15.69 -9.80
N GLU A 198 -36.12 15.47 -10.51
CA GLU A 198 -37.22 16.43 -10.65
C GLU A 198 -37.94 16.74 -9.33
N ARG A 199 -37.90 15.82 -8.35
CA ARG A 199 -38.49 15.99 -7.01
C ARG A 199 -37.51 16.63 -6.02
N HIS A 200 -36.99 17.81 -6.37
CA HIS A 200 -36.02 18.57 -5.56
C HIS A 200 -36.49 18.81 -4.12
N ALA A 201 -37.80 18.97 -3.89
CA ALA A 201 -38.37 19.24 -2.57
C ALA A 201 -38.12 18.12 -1.54
N TRP A 202 -38.16 16.84 -1.94
CA TRP A 202 -37.95 15.71 -1.03
C TRP A 202 -36.49 15.58 -0.61
N ARG A 203 -35.56 15.80 -1.55
CA ARG A 203 -34.12 15.83 -1.24
C ARG A 203 -33.78 17.03 -0.35
N ALA A 204 -34.39 18.17 -0.63
CA ALA A 204 -34.27 19.38 0.17
C ALA A 204 -34.87 19.19 1.57
N LEU A 205 -35.78 18.25 1.81
CA LEU A 205 -36.37 18.01 3.13
C LEU A 205 -35.60 16.97 3.95
N LEU A 206 -35.26 15.82 3.35
CA LEU A 206 -34.69 14.66 4.05
C LEU A 206 -33.25 14.89 4.54
N VAL A 207 -32.39 15.48 3.72
CA VAL A 207 -30.96 15.66 4.09
C VAL A 207 -30.81 16.70 5.20
N PRO A 208 -31.41 17.91 5.12
CA PRO A 208 -31.35 18.89 6.20
C PRO A 208 -32.05 18.40 7.47
N GLY A 209 -33.14 17.64 7.35
CA GLY A 209 -33.82 17.05 8.50
C GLY A 209 -32.98 16.03 9.25
N ALA A 210 -32.32 15.11 8.53
CA ALA A 210 -31.44 14.14 9.15
C ALA A 210 -30.24 14.80 9.86
N LEU A 211 -29.65 15.82 9.24
CA LEU A 211 -28.57 16.59 9.84
C LEU A 211 -29.04 17.34 11.09
N ALA A 212 -30.19 18.02 11.03
CA ALA A 212 -30.73 18.76 12.16
C ALA A 212 -31.15 17.84 13.32
N ALA A 213 -31.66 16.63 13.03
CA ALA A 213 -31.94 15.61 14.03
C ALA A 213 -30.66 15.17 14.76
N ALA A 214 -29.60 14.85 14.01
CA ALA A 214 -28.30 14.48 14.58
C ALA A 214 -27.70 15.62 15.40
N SER A 215 -27.79 16.87 14.92
CA SER A 215 -27.35 18.05 15.67
C SER A 215 -28.12 18.23 16.98
N ALA A 216 -29.45 18.06 16.99
CA ALA A 216 -30.26 18.18 18.20
C ALA A 216 -29.88 17.13 19.27
N ILE A 217 -29.65 15.89 18.83
CA ILE A 217 -29.22 14.79 19.69
C ILE A 217 -27.83 15.07 20.28
N GLU A 218 -26.86 15.53 19.47
CA GLU A 218 -25.52 15.87 19.96
C GLU A 218 -25.52 17.07 20.91
N ILE A 219 -26.35 18.09 20.67
CA ILE A 219 -26.53 19.19 21.62
C ILE A 219 -27.11 18.67 22.94
N GLY A 220 -28.07 17.73 22.89
CA GLY A 220 -28.59 17.04 24.07
C GLY A 220 -27.50 16.30 24.85
N PHE A 221 -26.68 15.50 24.17
CA PHE A 221 -25.57 14.79 24.82
C PHE A 221 -24.46 15.73 25.32
N TRP A 222 -24.20 16.83 24.63
CA TRP A 222 -23.28 17.86 25.11
C TRP A 222 -23.78 18.49 26.41
N LEU A 223 -25.08 18.78 26.52
CA LEU A 223 -25.71 19.25 27.76
C LEU A 223 -25.66 18.18 28.87
N LEU A 224 -25.88 16.91 28.54
CA LEU A 224 -25.77 15.79 29.49
C LEU A 224 -24.36 15.66 30.07
N ASN A 225 -23.33 15.78 29.23
CA ASN A 225 -21.95 15.57 29.64
C ASN A 225 -21.32 16.78 30.33
N ASN A 226 -21.66 18.00 29.92
CA ASN A 226 -21.02 19.24 30.43
C ASN A 226 -21.88 19.97 31.47
N HIS A 227 -23.20 19.72 31.50
CA HIS A 227 -24.16 20.36 32.40
C HIS A 227 -25.12 19.33 33.03
N PRO A 228 -24.60 18.41 33.88
CA PRO A 228 -25.36 17.26 34.36
C PRO A 228 -26.65 17.63 35.11
N ALA A 229 -26.69 18.77 35.80
CA ALA A 229 -27.90 19.27 36.47
C ALA A 229 -29.07 19.56 35.50
N ILE A 230 -28.76 19.90 34.25
CA ILE A 230 -29.75 20.19 33.20
C ILE A 230 -29.99 18.93 32.37
N GLY A 231 -28.91 18.28 31.92
CA GLY A 231 -29.01 17.15 30.99
C GLY A 231 -29.56 15.87 31.62
N ALA A 232 -29.26 15.56 32.89
CA ALA A 232 -29.82 14.39 33.57
C ALA A 232 -31.33 14.51 33.83
N GLY A 233 -31.86 15.74 33.85
CA GLY A 233 -33.31 15.98 33.92
C GLY A 233 -34.02 15.91 32.56
N LEU A 234 -33.27 15.93 31.45
CA LEU A 234 -33.82 15.94 30.09
C LEU A 234 -33.71 14.56 29.41
N TYR A 235 -32.61 13.84 29.62
CA TYR A 235 -32.39 12.54 28.97
C TYR A 235 -33.16 11.42 29.68
N GLY A 236 -34.00 10.68 28.94
CA GLY A 236 -34.70 9.51 29.45
C GLY A 236 -35.78 9.78 30.51
N SER A 237 -36.17 11.03 30.72
CA SER A 237 -37.14 11.39 31.77
C SER A 237 -38.57 10.94 31.45
N ALA A 238 -38.89 10.76 30.15
CA ALA A 238 -40.16 10.26 29.61
C ALA A 238 -41.44 10.94 30.14
N ALA A 239 -41.32 12.09 30.80
CA ALA A 239 -42.39 12.75 31.53
C ALA A 239 -42.99 13.91 30.73
N LEU A 240 -44.06 13.65 29.96
CA LEU A 240 -44.74 14.65 29.12
C LEU A 240 -45.20 15.93 29.86
N GLY A 241 -45.35 15.86 31.19
CA GLY A 241 -45.74 16.98 32.04
C GLY A 241 -44.59 17.85 32.56
N ASP A 242 -43.32 17.50 32.29
CA ASP A 242 -42.17 18.29 32.74
C ASP A 242 -42.06 19.61 31.95
N PRO A 243 -42.11 20.79 32.60
CA PRO A 243 -41.92 22.08 31.95
C PRO A 243 -40.60 22.18 31.15
N ARG A 244 -39.57 21.41 31.55
CA ARG A 244 -38.24 21.40 30.91
C ARG A 244 -38.30 20.86 29.48
N LEU A 245 -39.19 19.90 29.18
CA LEU A 245 -39.44 19.41 27.82
C LEU A 245 -39.87 20.54 26.90
N TRP A 246 -40.85 21.32 27.34
CA TRP A 246 -41.43 22.41 26.57
C TRP A 246 -40.42 23.53 26.34
N VAL A 247 -39.60 23.87 27.35
CA VAL A 247 -38.51 24.83 27.21
C VAL A 247 -37.43 24.33 26.23
N TYR A 248 -37.05 23.05 26.29
CA TYR A 248 -36.05 22.47 25.39
C TYR A 248 -36.54 22.42 23.93
N LEU A 249 -37.78 22.01 23.70
CA LEU A 249 -38.40 22.02 22.36
C LEU A 249 -38.57 23.44 21.82
N LEU A 250 -38.99 24.39 22.66
CA LEU A 250 -39.18 25.78 22.25
C LEU A 250 -37.84 26.47 21.95
N ALA A 251 -36.80 26.24 22.75
CA ALA A 251 -35.46 26.75 22.48
C ALA A 251 -34.90 26.24 21.15
N ASN A 252 -35.04 24.94 20.87
CA ASN A 252 -34.63 24.35 19.60
C ASN A 252 -35.42 24.90 18.42
N ALA A 253 -36.76 25.01 18.56
CA ALA A 253 -37.64 25.55 17.53
C ALA A 253 -37.31 27.01 17.20
N VAL A 254 -37.06 27.87 18.20
CA VAL A 254 -36.75 29.29 18.01
C VAL A 254 -35.45 29.51 17.25
N VAL A 255 -34.37 28.80 17.62
CA VAL A 255 -33.06 28.90 16.95
C VAL A 255 -33.18 28.58 15.46
N LEU A 256 -33.97 27.56 15.11
CA LEU A 256 -34.09 27.15 13.73
C LEU A 256 -35.09 28.02 12.96
N LEU A 257 -36.16 28.51 13.60
CA LEU A 257 -37.07 29.51 13.00
C LEU A 257 -36.30 30.76 12.55
N ILE A 258 -35.35 31.23 13.36
CA ILE A 258 -34.45 32.35 13.02
C ILE A 258 -33.62 32.01 11.77
N LEU A 259 -33.01 30.83 11.72
CA LEU A 259 -32.21 30.38 10.56
C LEU A 259 -33.04 30.23 9.29
N THR A 260 -34.31 29.80 9.42
CA THR A 260 -35.23 29.67 8.27
C THR A 260 -35.67 31.01 7.69
N GLN A 261 -35.74 32.07 8.50
CA GLN A 261 -36.06 33.44 8.03
C GLN A 261 -34.91 34.08 7.24
N VAL A 262 -33.66 33.68 7.53
CA VAL A 262 -32.46 34.13 6.82
C VAL A 262 -32.32 33.43 5.45
N ALA A 263 -32.82 32.20 5.30
CA ALA A 263 -32.73 31.40 4.08
C ALA A 263 -34.02 31.43 3.23
N ARG A 264 -34.45 32.62 2.76
CA ARG A 264 -35.72 32.86 2.02
C ARG A 264 -35.97 31.92 0.82
N ASN A 265 -34.92 31.40 0.17
CA ASN A 265 -35.02 30.55 -1.03
C ASN A 265 -35.08 29.04 -0.73
N ALA A 266 -35.09 28.61 0.53
CA ALA A 266 -34.93 27.21 0.92
C ALA A 266 -36.04 26.66 1.84
N ARG A 267 -37.32 26.99 1.55
CA ARG A 267 -38.48 26.62 2.39
C ARG A 267 -38.59 25.12 2.70
N ALA A 268 -38.29 24.24 1.74
CA ALA A 268 -38.33 22.80 1.95
C ALA A 268 -37.21 22.30 2.88
N ALA A 269 -36.03 22.91 2.81
CA ALA A 269 -34.91 22.64 3.71
C ALA A 269 -35.14 23.17 5.12
N ALA A 270 -35.76 24.35 5.21
CA ALA A 270 -36.21 24.93 6.45
C ALA A 270 -37.21 24.02 7.20
N LEU A 271 -38.25 23.55 6.50
CA LEU A 271 -39.24 22.63 7.07
C LEU A 271 -38.62 21.27 7.43
N GLY A 272 -37.72 20.75 6.59
CA GLY A 272 -36.98 19.53 6.87
C GLY A 272 -36.13 19.64 8.13
N ALA A 273 -35.35 20.71 8.26
CA ALA A 273 -34.51 20.93 9.42
C ALA A 273 -35.33 21.12 10.71
N LEU A 274 -36.45 21.85 10.66
CA LEU A 274 -37.35 22.02 11.82
C LEU A 274 -37.95 20.68 12.29
N THR A 275 -38.49 19.91 11.35
CA THR A 275 -39.08 18.60 11.65
C THR A 275 -38.01 17.62 12.16
N GLY A 276 -36.84 17.59 11.52
CA GLY A 276 -35.71 16.78 11.95
C GLY A 276 -35.22 17.12 13.36
N GLN A 277 -35.08 18.41 13.69
CA GLN A 277 -34.63 18.85 15.00
C GLN A 277 -35.63 18.48 16.11
N LEU A 278 -36.95 18.65 15.87
CA LEU A 278 -37.98 18.23 16.82
C LEU A 278 -37.93 16.72 17.07
N ILE A 279 -37.80 15.93 15.99
CA ILE A 279 -37.66 14.48 16.09
C ILE A 279 -36.40 14.12 16.88
N GLY A 280 -35.24 14.71 16.57
CA GLY A 280 -33.99 14.46 17.28
C GLY A 280 -34.07 14.84 18.77
N ALA A 281 -34.67 15.98 19.09
CA ALA A 281 -34.90 16.45 20.45
C ALA A 281 -35.80 15.49 21.25
N LEU A 282 -36.88 14.98 20.63
CA LEU A 282 -37.76 13.98 21.25
C LEU A 282 -37.05 12.64 21.45
N LEU A 283 -36.30 12.16 20.45
CA LEU A 283 -35.53 10.92 20.54
C LEU A 283 -34.51 10.96 21.69
N PHE A 284 -33.87 12.11 21.91
CA PHE A 284 -32.99 12.34 23.07
C PHE A 284 -33.78 12.38 24.38
N TYR A 285 -34.88 13.14 24.45
CA TYR A 285 -35.67 13.31 25.66
C TYR A 285 -36.27 11.99 26.19
N PHE A 286 -36.75 11.14 25.28
CA PHE A 286 -37.29 9.82 25.64
C PHE A 286 -36.21 8.77 25.91
N GLY A 287 -34.92 9.10 25.80
CA GLY A 287 -33.83 8.15 26.02
C GLY A 287 -33.78 7.02 24.98
N ILE A 288 -34.36 7.24 23.79
CA ILE A 288 -34.37 6.25 22.70
C ILE A 288 -32.97 6.11 22.10
N VAL A 289 -32.19 7.19 22.10
CA VAL A 289 -30.80 7.18 21.66
C VAL A 289 -29.91 6.69 22.81
N PRO A 290 -29.20 5.55 22.69
CA PRO A 290 -28.37 5.00 23.74
C PRO A 290 -27.17 5.91 24.06
N ASP A 291 -26.89 6.05 25.35
CA ASP A 291 -25.75 6.78 25.92
C ASP A 291 -24.51 5.89 26.16
N GLY A 292 -24.68 4.57 26.04
CA GLY A 292 -23.61 3.59 26.25
C GLY A 292 -22.45 3.70 25.25
N LEU A 293 -21.29 3.19 25.70
CA LEU A 293 -20.07 3.08 24.91
C LEU A 293 -19.88 1.63 24.49
N LEU A 294 -19.64 1.41 23.19
CA LEU A 294 -19.04 0.18 22.71
C LEU A 294 -17.54 0.24 23.00
N ILE A 295 -17.08 -0.48 24.01
CA ILE A 295 -15.66 -0.53 24.37
C ILE A 295 -14.98 -1.53 23.45
N ILE A 296 -13.99 -1.05 22.69
CA ILE A 296 -13.14 -1.86 21.83
C ILE A 296 -11.72 -1.73 22.35
N GLU A 297 -11.11 -2.87 22.66
CA GLU A 297 -9.69 -2.95 22.94
C GLU A 297 -8.92 -2.90 21.62
N LEU A 298 -8.20 -1.80 21.40
CA LEU A 298 -7.37 -1.62 20.22
C LEU A 298 -5.96 -2.09 20.55
N GLN A 299 -5.55 -3.15 19.86
CA GLN A 299 -4.18 -3.62 19.86
C GLN A 299 -3.37 -2.85 18.79
N PRO A 300 -2.14 -2.42 19.10
CA PRO A 300 -1.32 -1.68 18.14
C PRO A 300 -0.93 -2.58 16.97
N ILE A 301 -1.16 -2.11 15.75
CA ILE A 301 -0.77 -2.83 14.52
C ILE A 301 0.62 -2.38 14.08
N VAL A 302 0.90 -1.08 14.19
CA VAL A 302 2.19 -0.49 13.86
C VAL A 302 2.69 0.32 15.04
N ILE A 303 3.96 0.12 15.40
CA ILE A 303 4.64 0.89 16.44
C ILE A 303 5.78 1.67 15.79
N LEU A 304 5.83 2.98 16.03
CA LEU A 304 6.84 3.88 15.47
C LEU A 304 7.62 4.54 16.60
N SER A 305 8.94 4.45 16.55
CA SER A 305 9.86 5.06 17.52
C SER A 305 11.11 5.56 16.83
N ASN A 306 11.98 6.26 17.58
CA ASN A 306 13.30 6.64 17.11
C ASN A 306 14.21 5.45 16.77
N ARG A 307 13.87 4.22 17.18
CA ARG A 307 14.59 3.00 16.78
C ARG A 307 14.10 2.38 15.48
N GLY A 308 13.01 2.90 14.92
CA GLY A 308 12.45 2.44 13.66
C GLY A 308 10.96 2.11 13.75
N LEU A 309 10.49 1.29 12.81
CA LEU A 309 9.09 0.93 12.65
C LEU A 309 8.91 -0.57 12.88
N VAL A 310 7.91 -0.94 13.68
CA VAL A 310 7.55 -2.32 13.93
C VAL A 310 6.16 -2.57 13.38
N TYR A 311 6.01 -3.64 12.61
CA TYR A 311 4.75 -4.04 12.01
C TYR A 311 4.47 -5.52 12.29
N PRO A 312 3.23 -6.01 12.07
CA PRO A 312 2.85 -7.35 12.44
C PRO A 312 3.64 -8.37 11.63
N GLU A 313 4.06 -9.43 12.30
CA GLU A 313 4.75 -10.54 11.65
C GLU A 313 3.72 -11.54 11.12
N VAL A 314 3.82 -11.85 9.83
CA VAL A 314 2.90 -12.75 9.15
C VAL A 314 3.59 -14.08 8.91
N LEU A 315 3.10 -15.13 9.57
CA LEU A 315 3.70 -16.45 9.57
C LEU A 315 2.78 -17.46 8.92
N ALA A 316 3.35 -18.29 8.04
CA ALA A 316 2.65 -19.43 7.47
C ALA A 316 2.58 -20.55 8.52
N THR A 317 1.40 -21.14 8.68
CA THR A 317 1.18 -22.26 9.61
C THR A 317 1.29 -23.59 8.86
N ALA A 318 1.22 -24.72 9.57
CA ALA A 318 1.20 -26.04 8.94
C ALA A 318 0.02 -26.21 7.94
N ARG A 319 -1.05 -25.45 8.14
CA ARG A 319 -2.26 -25.48 7.30
C ARG A 319 -2.17 -24.58 6.06
N PHE A 320 -1.13 -23.76 5.94
CA PHE A 320 -0.94 -22.83 4.83
C PHE A 320 -0.98 -23.53 3.47
N GLY A 321 -0.34 -24.70 3.35
CA GLY A 321 -0.31 -25.48 2.12
C GLY A 321 -1.70 -25.91 1.65
N LEU A 322 -2.57 -26.32 2.58
CA LEU A 322 -3.95 -26.70 2.26
C LEU A 322 -4.75 -25.49 1.75
N TRP A 323 -4.60 -24.34 2.39
CA TRP A 323 -5.26 -23.10 1.97
C TRP A 323 -4.78 -22.65 0.59
N LEU A 324 -3.48 -22.79 0.30
CA LEU A 324 -2.89 -22.42 -0.98
C LEU A 324 -3.53 -23.19 -2.16
N VAL A 325 -3.93 -24.44 -1.96
CA VAL A 325 -4.67 -25.22 -2.99
C VAL A 325 -5.97 -24.52 -3.39
N PHE A 326 -6.74 -24.00 -2.44
CA PHE A 326 -7.97 -23.24 -2.73
C PHE A 326 -7.68 -21.94 -3.48
N VAL A 327 -6.60 -21.25 -3.12
CA VAL A 327 -6.17 -20.03 -3.83
C VAL A 327 -5.82 -20.36 -5.28
N VAL A 328 -5.07 -21.44 -5.53
CA VAL A 328 -4.72 -21.89 -6.88
C VAL A 328 -5.96 -22.26 -7.70
N ILE A 329 -6.90 -23.00 -7.12
CA ILE A 329 -8.19 -23.29 -7.76
C ILE A 329 -8.93 -21.99 -8.07
N GLY A 330 -8.96 -21.05 -7.11
CA GLY A 330 -9.55 -19.72 -7.28
C GLY A 330 -8.95 -18.94 -8.45
N VAL A 331 -7.62 -18.98 -8.63
CA VAL A 331 -6.92 -18.36 -9.77
C VAL A 331 -7.35 -19.01 -11.08
N VAL A 332 -7.36 -20.34 -11.16
CA VAL A 332 -7.77 -21.07 -12.38
C VAL A 332 -9.21 -20.71 -12.76
N VAL A 333 -10.14 -20.76 -11.80
CA VAL A 333 -11.54 -20.40 -12.04
C VAL A 333 -11.68 -18.92 -12.39
N ALA A 334 -10.94 -18.02 -11.75
CA ALA A 334 -10.94 -16.59 -12.07
C ALA A 334 -10.49 -16.31 -13.52
N VAL A 335 -9.47 -17.02 -13.99
CA VAL A 335 -9.01 -16.96 -15.40
C VAL A 335 -10.10 -17.48 -16.33
N MET A 336 -10.75 -18.60 -16.00
CA MET A 336 -11.87 -19.14 -16.79
C MET A 336 -13.04 -18.16 -16.87
N VAL A 337 -13.44 -17.56 -15.75
CA VAL A 337 -14.47 -16.50 -15.69
C VAL A 337 -14.07 -15.30 -16.54
N TRP A 338 -12.81 -14.87 -16.46
CA TRP A 338 -12.30 -13.76 -17.27
C TRP A 338 -12.40 -14.06 -18.77
N LEU A 339 -11.97 -15.25 -19.20
CA LEU A 339 -12.00 -15.68 -20.60
C LEU A 339 -13.45 -15.84 -21.10
N TYR A 340 -14.33 -16.39 -20.27
CA TYR A 340 -15.75 -16.52 -20.57
C TYR A 340 -16.41 -15.14 -20.76
N LEU A 341 -16.20 -14.21 -19.82
CA LEU A 341 -16.75 -12.86 -19.92
C LEU A 341 -16.16 -12.08 -21.09
N ARG A 342 -14.91 -12.36 -21.49
CA ARG A 342 -14.33 -11.82 -22.73
C ARG A 342 -15.10 -12.28 -23.95
N ARG A 343 -15.37 -13.59 -24.09
CA ARG A 343 -16.17 -14.13 -25.20
C ARG A 343 -17.58 -13.59 -25.19
N LEU A 344 -18.21 -13.51 -24.02
CA LEU A 344 -19.57 -12.98 -23.87
C LEU A 344 -19.65 -11.51 -24.31
N THR A 345 -18.68 -10.68 -23.92
CA THR A 345 -18.59 -9.27 -24.36
C THR A 345 -18.50 -9.16 -25.89
N GLN A 346 -17.78 -10.07 -26.55
CA GLN A 346 -17.62 -10.09 -28.01
C GLN A 346 -18.91 -10.51 -28.72
N GLN A 347 -19.70 -11.40 -28.12
CA GLN A 347 -20.97 -11.87 -28.69
C GLN A 347 -22.13 -10.91 -28.44
N THR A 348 -22.24 -10.34 -27.23
CA THR A 348 -23.37 -9.48 -26.83
C THR A 348 -23.14 -8.00 -27.15
N GLY A 349 -21.89 -7.61 -27.41
CA GLY A 349 -21.51 -6.20 -27.55
C GLY A 349 -21.61 -5.38 -26.25
N GLN A 350 -22.07 -5.97 -25.14
CA GLN A 350 -22.21 -5.29 -23.86
C GLN A 350 -20.93 -5.45 -23.01
N PRO A 351 -20.32 -4.34 -22.54
CA PRO A 351 -19.10 -4.41 -21.75
C PRO A 351 -19.37 -4.97 -20.34
N HIS A 352 -18.91 -6.18 -20.08
CA HIS A 352 -18.91 -6.75 -18.73
C HIS A 352 -17.60 -6.42 -17.98
N PRO A 353 -17.66 -5.97 -16.71
CA PRO A 353 -16.46 -5.63 -15.93
C PRO A 353 -15.70 -6.89 -15.45
N ARG A 354 -14.94 -7.50 -16.36
CA ARG A 354 -14.26 -8.80 -16.20
C ARG A 354 -13.43 -8.92 -14.92
N TRP A 355 -12.66 -7.87 -14.60
CA TRP A 355 -11.76 -7.87 -13.46
C TRP A 355 -12.49 -8.00 -12.13
N ARG A 356 -13.71 -7.46 -12.01
CA ARG A 356 -14.50 -7.55 -10.78
C ARG A 356 -14.90 -8.98 -10.50
N TYR A 357 -15.41 -9.68 -11.52
CA TYR A 357 -15.82 -11.07 -11.37
C TYR A 357 -14.63 -11.99 -11.11
N ALA A 358 -13.53 -11.83 -11.85
CA ALA A 358 -12.32 -12.61 -11.60
C ALA A 358 -11.78 -12.40 -10.17
N LEU A 359 -11.76 -11.15 -9.69
CA LEU A 359 -11.34 -10.83 -8.32
C LEU A 359 -12.30 -11.42 -7.28
N LEU A 360 -13.62 -11.29 -7.47
CA LEU A 360 -14.62 -11.87 -6.57
C LEU A 360 -14.52 -13.39 -6.51
N THR A 361 -14.28 -14.05 -7.64
CA THR A 361 -14.04 -15.49 -7.69
C THR A 361 -12.80 -15.87 -6.90
N LEU A 362 -11.67 -15.20 -7.13
CA LEU A 362 -10.43 -15.47 -6.40
C LEU A 362 -10.59 -15.29 -4.89
N LEU A 363 -11.18 -14.16 -4.46
CA LEU A 363 -11.43 -13.87 -3.05
C LEU A 363 -12.43 -14.86 -2.44
N GLY A 364 -13.46 -15.25 -3.19
CA GLY A 364 -14.44 -16.24 -2.75
C GLY A 364 -13.80 -17.59 -2.48
N PHE A 365 -12.95 -18.09 -3.38
CA PHE A 365 -12.22 -19.35 -3.18
C PHE A 365 -11.19 -19.26 -2.05
N ALA A 366 -10.46 -18.14 -1.92
CA ALA A 366 -9.53 -17.95 -0.81
C ALA A 366 -10.24 -17.92 0.56
N LEU A 367 -11.42 -17.28 0.64
CA LEU A 367 -12.25 -17.25 1.84
C LEU A 367 -12.86 -18.61 2.16
N LEU A 368 -13.38 -19.31 1.15
CA LEU A 368 -13.88 -20.68 1.29
C LEU A 368 -12.79 -21.61 1.80
N GLY A 369 -11.60 -21.53 1.21
CA GLY A 369 -10.43 -22.28 1.67
C GLY A 369 -10.08 -21.98 3.11
N TRP A 370 -10.13 -20.71 3.53
CA TRP A 370 -9.86 -20.32 4.92
C TRP A 370 -10.84 -21.00 5.89
N LEU A 371 -12.13 -20.96 5.58
CA LEU A 371 -13.19 -21.57 6.40
C LEU A 371 -13.07 -23.10 6.44
N ILE A 372 -12.81 -23.74 5.29
CA ILE A 372 -12.71 -25.20 5.21
C ILE A 372 -11.46 -25.71 5.94
N VAL A 373 -10.33 -25.02 5.80
CA VAL A 373 -9.07 -25.41 6.45
C VAL A 373 -9.15 -25.25 7.98
N ALA A 374 -9.91 -24.27 8.46
CA ALA A 374 -10.15 -24.09 9.89
C ALA A 374 -10.91 -25.28 10.52
N LEU A 375 -11.75 -25.99 9.74
CA LEU A 375 -12.52 -27.14 10.21
C LEU A 375 -11.68 -28.41 10.45
N VAL A 376 -10.41 -28.43 10.04
CA VAL A 376 -9.51 -29.55 10.36
C VAL A 376 -9.28 -29.56 11.88
N PRO A 377 -9.59 -30.65 12.60
CA PRO A 377 -9.41 -30.69 14.04
C PRO A 377 -7.92 -30.77 14.40
N ASN A 378 -7.53 -30.04 15.45
CA ASN A 378 -6.21 -30.18 16.06
C ASN A 378 -6.14 -31.46 16.92
N PRO A 379 -4.93 -31.97 17.22
CA PRO A 379 -4.78 -33.07 18.16
C PRO A 379 -5.26 -32.65 19.55
N ALA A 380 -5.94 -33.58 20.26
CA ALA A 380 -6.50 -33.31 21.58
C ALA A 380 -5.42 -33.12 22.65
N THR A 381 -4.27 -33.78 22.49
CA THR A 381 -3.12 -33.66 23.39
C THR A 381 -1.83 -33.41 22.61
N VAL A 382 -0.92 -32.66 23.20
CA VAL A 382 0.36 -32.25 22.62
C VAL A 382 1.50 -32.62 23.57
N PRO A 383 2.62 -33.15 23.05
CA PRO A 383 3.83 -33.34 23.85
C PRO A 383 4.44 -32.00 24.23
N VAL A 384 4.56 -31.75 25.53
CA VAL A 384 5.18 -30.55 26.10
C VAL A 384 6.34 -30.99 26.98
N GLU A 385 7.48 -30.33 26.88
CA GLU A 385 8.64 -30.61 27.73
C GLU A 385 8.53 -29.82 29.04
N GLN A 386 8.35 -30.52 30.15
CA GLN A 386 8.24 -29.94 31.48
C GLN A 386 9.25 -30.63 32.40
N ASP A 387 10.12 -29.86 33.04
CA ASP A 387 11.19 -30.35 33.93
C ASP A 387 12.08 -31.47 33.33
N GLY A 388 12.29 -31.43 32.00
CA GLY A 388 13.09 -32.41 31.25
C GLY A 388 12.36 -33.73 30.93
N ALA A 389 11.05 -33.81 31.18
CA ALA A 389 10.20 -34.93 30.76
C ALA A 389 9.14 -34.46 29.74
N VAL A 390 8.86 -35.29 28.74
CA VAL A 390 7.80 -35.03 27.75
C VAL A 390 6.47 -35.51 28.32
N VAL A 391 5.60 -34.57 28.67
CA VAL A 391 4.25 -34.83 29.19
C VAL A 391 3.21 -34.51 28.13
N LEU A 392 2.20 -35.37 27.97
CA LEU A 392 1.08 -35.11 27.07
C LEU A 392 0.03 -34.30 27.81
N LEU A 393 -0.13 -33.03 27.42
CA LEU A 393 -1.12 -32.11 27.97
C LEU A 393 -2.19 -31.80 26.92
N PRO A 394 -3.45 -31.54 27.33
CA PRO A 394 -4.45 -30.95 26.43
C PRO A 394 -3.91 -29.67 25.77
N LEU A 395 -4.16 -29.49 24.46
CA LEU A 395 -3.61 -28.34 23.71
C LEU A 395 -4.00 -26.99 24.32
N ASP A 396 -5.24 -26.87 24.81
CA ASP A 396 -5.75 -25.64 25.42
C ASP A 396 -5.03 -25.34 26.74
N GLU A 397 -4.80 -26.37 27.57
CA GLU A 397 -4.07 -26.26 28.83
C GLU A 397 -2.59 -25.92 28.59
N ALA A 398 -1.97 -26.52 27.57
CA ALA A 398 -0.60 -26.20 27.17
C ALA A 398 -0.45 -24.75 26.68
N ARG A 399 -1.47 -24.21 25.99
CA ARG A 399 -1.49 -22.83 25.50
C ARG A 399 -1.74 -21.82 26.63
N GLU A 400 -2.68 -22.12 27.53
CA GLU A 400 -2.98 -21.26 28.69
C GLU A 400 -1.79 -21.12 29.63
N ASN A 401 -0.99 -22.17 29.79
CA ASN A 401 0.21 -22.15 30.64
C ASN A 401 1.48 -21.68 29.89
N GLU A 402 1.37 -21.18 28.66
CA GLU A 402 2.48 -20.70 27.82
C GLU A 402 3.62 -21.74 27.64
N LEU A 403 3.28 -23.03 27.61
CA LEU A 403 4.26 -24.12 27.55
C LEU A 403 4.63 -24.53 26.11
N LEU A 404 3.98 -23.96 25.10
CA LEU A 404 4.21 -24.27 23.69
C LEU A 404 5.35 -23.41 23.13
N THR A 405 6.24 -24.03 22.36
CA THR A 405 7.21 -23.23 21.60
C THR A 405 6.51 -22.50 20.46
N ARG A 406 7.16 -21.45 19.93
CA ARG A 406 6.67 -20.74 18.74
C ARG A 406 6.46 -21.65 17.52
N ALA A 407 7.27 -22.71 17.40
CA ALA A 407 7.11 -23.69 16.33
C ALA A 407 5.84 -24.53 16.53
N ASP A 408 5.55 -24.92 17.79
CA ASP A 408 4.35 -25.66 18.15
C ASP A 408 3.08 -24.81 17.92
N GLU A 409 3.12 -23.51 18.25
CA GLU A 409 2.00 -22.61 18.00
C GLU A 409 1.65 -22.50 16.50
N LEU A 410 2.66 -22.51 15.61
CA LEU A 410 2.45 -22.50 14.16
C LEU A 410 2.00 -23.85 13.62
N LEU A 411 2.40 -24.95 14.27
CA LEU A 411 2.00 -26.30 13.90
C LEU A 411 0.53 -26.56 14.25
N TYR A 412 0.10 -26.14 15.44
CA TYR A 412 -1.25 -26.34 15.96
C TYR A 412 -2.17 -25.13 15.79
N SER A 413 -1.81 -24.18 14.93
CA SER A 413 -2.67 -23.05 14.60
C SER A 413 -3.88 -23.51 13.76
N GLU A 414 -5.06 -23.01 14.10
CA GLU A 414 -6.29 -23.28 13.34
C GLU A 414 -6.36 -22.50 12.03
N ALA A 415 -5.71 -21.33 12.00
CA ALA A 415 -5.65 -20.47 10.83
C ALA A 415 -4.52 -20.91 9.88
N PRO A 416 -4.66 -20.73 8.56
CA PRO A 416 -3.57 -21.00 7.61
C PRO A 416 -2.44 -19.96 7.70
N ILE A 417 -2.72 -18.78 8.25
CA ILE A 417 -1.76 -17.71 8.46
C ILE A 417 -1.96 -17.18 9.88
N ASN A 418 -0.88 -17.09 10.65
CA ASN A 418 -0.87 -16.47 11.95
C ASN A 418 -0.27 -15.06 11.84
N VAL A 419 -0.91 -14.08 12.48
CA VAL A 419 -0.45 -12.68 12.48
C VAL A 419 -0.12 -12.29 13.91
N LEU A 420 1.17 -12.15 14.20
CA LEU A 420 1.64 -11.73 15.52
C LEU A 420 1.70 -10.20 15.55
N LEU A 421 0.80 -9.60 16.34
CA LEU A 421 0.76 -8.16 16.53
C LEU A 421 1.95 -7.69 17.38
N PRO A 422 2.50 -6.51 17.08
CA PRO A 422 3.65 -6.03 17.81
C PRO A 422 3.31 -5.60 19.23
N GLU A 423 4.14 -6.00 20.18
CA GLU A 423 4.01 -5.64 21.59
C GLU A 423 5.32 -5.03 22.11
N GLN A 424 5.21 -4.02 22.97
CA GLN A 424 6.36 -3.44 23.63
C GLN A 424 6.71 -4.23 24.91
N ARG A 425 7.79 -4.99 24.87
CA ARG A 425 8.35 -5.71 26.03
C ARG A 425 9.58 -4.96 26.55
N GLY A 426 9.34 -4.05 27.48
CA GLY A 426 10.37 -3.19 28.07
C GLY A 426 10.96 -2.21 27.05
N LEU A 427 12.24 -2.37 26.70
CA LEU A 427 12.95 -1.55 25.70
C LEU A 427 13.06 -2.22 24.32
N ARG A 428 12.41 -3.36 24.13
CA ARG A 428 12.35 -4.10 22.86
C ARG A 428 10.90 -4.22 22.41
N PHE A 429 10.72 -4.38 21.11
CA PHE A 429 9.44 -4.72 20.52
C PHE A 429 9.50 -6.19 20.12
N ALA A 430 8.62 -7.00 20.69
CA ALA A 430 8.50 -8.42 20.39
C ALA A 430 7.13 -8.92 20.87
N PRO A 431 6.37 -9.69 20.06
CA PRO A 431 6.69 -10.14 18.70
C PRO A 431 6.58 -9.03 17.64
N GLY A 432 6.82 -9.31 16.35
CA GLY A 432 6.71 -8.33 15.24
C GLY A 432 8.00 -8.12 14.44
N VAL A 433 7.86 -7.68 13.18
CA VAL A 433 9.02 -7.41 12.31
C VAL A 433 9.51 -5.99 12.54
N THR A 434 10.78 -5.85 12.91
CA THR A 434 11.40 -4.55 13.19
C THR A 434 12.17 -4.04 11.98
N LEU A 435 11.72 -2.91 11.40
CA LEU A 435 12.50 -2.14 10.44
C LEU A 435 13.41 -1.18 11.21
N SER A 436 14.72 -1.27 10.97
CA SER A 436 15.69 -0.41 11.65
C SER A 436 15.49 1.08 11.31
N GLN A 437 15.89 1.96 12.22
CA GLN A 437 15.91 3.41 11.99
C GLN A 437 16.64 3.81 10.69
N PHE A 438 17.71 3.10 10.34
CA PHE A 438 18.50 3.34 9.13
C PHE A 438 17.73 2.97 7.87
N PHE A 439 17.01 1.84 7.91
CA PHE A 439 16.12 1.42 6.83
C PHE A 439 15.01 2.46 6.60
N VAL A 440 14.33 2.88 7.66
CA VAL A 440 13.22 3.85 7.58
C VAL A 440 13.69 5.19 7.02
N ALA A 441 14.84 5.70 7.50
CA ALA A 441 15.41 6.95 7.02
C ALA A 441 15.80 6.89 5.53
N LEU A 442 16.51 5.83 5.13
CA LEU A 442 16.92 5.63 3.74
C LEU A 442 15.70 5.48 2.82
N LEU A 443 14.73 4.65 3.23
CA LEU A 443 13.50 4.42 2.48
C LEU A 443 12.73 5.73 2.27
N LEU A 444 12.55 6.53 3.33
CA LEU A 444 11.86 7.81 3.25
C LEU A 444 12.55 8.76 2.27
N ALA A 445 13.87 8.92 2.37
CA ALA A 445 14.63 9.78 1.47
C ALA A 445 14.56 9.30 0.02
N LEU A 446 14.74 8.00 -0.24
CA LEU A 446 14.66 7.43 -1.58
C LEU A 446 13.25 7.59 -2.20
N VAL A 447 12.21 7.34 -1.41
CA VAL A 447 10.81 7.47 -1.84
C VAL A 447 10.50 8.92 -2.20
N VAL A 448 10.80 9.86 -1.31
CA VAL A 448 10.48 11.28 -1.51
C VAL A 448 11.28 11.88 -2.67
N TYR A 449 12.58 11.59 -2.74
CA TYR A 449 13.44 12.00 -3.84
C TYR A 449 12.91 11.47 -5.18
N THR A 450 12.75 10.16 -5.30
CA THR A 450 12.38 9.52 -6.57
C THR A 450 10.93 9.87 -6.98
N ALA A 451 10.02 10.00 -6.02
CA ALA A 451 8.64 10.43 -6.26
C ALA A 451 8.57 11.80 -6.95
N SER A 452 9.46 12.74 -6.59
CA SER A 452 9.49 14.07 -7.21
C SER A 452 9.85 14.01 -8.71
N PHE A 453 10.77 13.13 -9.11
CA PHE A 453 11.09 12.91 -10.53
C PHE A 453 9.97 12.16 -11.25
N ILE A 454 9.39 11.14 -10.63
CA ILE A 454 8.23 10.40 -11.17
C ILE A 454 7.05 11.35 -11.40
N ALA A 455 6.79 12.29 -10.47
CA ALA A 455 5.72 13.27 -10.60
C ALA A 455 5.86 14.11 -11.88
N GLU A 456 7.07 14.55 -12.20
CA GLU A 456 7.36 15.31 -13.41
C GLU A 456 7.27 14.46 -14.67
N VAL A 457 7.72 13.20 -14.61
CA VAL A 457 7.54 12.24 -15.70
C VAL A 457 6.05 12.02 -16.01
N VAL A 458 5.23 11.82 -14.98
CA VAL A 458 3.77 11.64 -15.10
C VAL A 458 3.11 12.90 -15.66
N ARG A 459 3.46 14.07 -15.12
CA ARG A 459 2.95 15.37 -15.58
C ARG A 459 3.30 15.59 -17.05
N ALA A 460 4.57 15.40 -17.43
CA ALA A 460 5.05 15.56 -18.80
C ALA A 460 4.38 14.57 -19.75
N GLY A 461 4.23 13.31 -19.34
CA GLY A 461 3.59 12.28 -20.16
C GLY A 461 2.11 12.56 -20.44
N ILE A 462 1.37 13.10 -19.47
CA ILE A 462 -0.03 13.51 -19.69
C ILE A 462 -0.12 14.74 -20.60
N MET A 463 0.76 15.73 -20.41
CA MET A 463 0.80 16.93 -21.25
C MET A 463 1.31 16.67 -22.68
N ALA A 464 2.03 15.56 -22.90
CA ALA A 464 2.51 15.16 -24.22
C ALA A 464 1.37 14.71 -25.16
N VAL A 465 0.18 14.39 -24.62
CA VAL A 465 -0.97 14.01 -25.43
C VAL A 465 -1.50 15.23 -26.20
N PRO A 466 -1.61 15.18 -27.54
CA PRO A 466 -2.06 16.32 -28.34
C PRO A 466 -3.45 16.82 -27.94
N ARG A 467 -3.62 18.14 -27.83
CA ARG A 467 -4.91 18.75 -27.46
C ARG A 467 -6.05 18.40 -28.41
N GLY A 468 -5.76 18.22 -29.70
CA GLY A 468 -6.75 17.81 -30.70
C GLY A 468 -7.43 16.47 -30.38
N GLN A 469 -6.74 15.53 -29.72
CA GLN A 469 -7.34 14.27 -29.27
C GLN A 469 -8.37 14.49 -28.14
N ILE A 470 -8.09 15.45 -27.27
CA ILE A 470 -8.96 15.83 -26.14
C ILE A 470 -10.19 16.58 -26.68
N GLU A 471 -10.01 17.46 -27.66
CA GLU A 471 -11.10 18.20 -28.32
C GLU A 471 -12.00 17.27 -29.14
N ALA A 472 -11.43 16.33 -29.90
CA ALA A 472 -12.18 15.31 -30.62
C ALA A 472 -12.98 14.40 -29.67
N ALA A 473 -12.36 13.94 -28.58
CA ALA A 473 -13.04 13.16 -27.54
C ALA A 473 -14.24 13.91 -26.93
N ARG A 474 -14.07 15.21 -26.67
CA ARG A 474 -15.14 16.08 -26.17
C ARG A 474 -16.24 16.29 -27.21
N ALA A 475 -15.90 16.44 -28.50
CA ALA A 475 -16.87 16.55 -29.59
C ALA A 475 -17.71 15.28 -29.76
N LEU A 476 -17.15 14.11 -29.46
CA LEU A 476 -17.86 12.82 -29.43
C LEU A 476 -18.71 12.62 -28.16
N GLY A 477 -18.80 13.61 -27.27
CA GLY A 477 -19.61 13.55 -26.05
C GLY A 477 -19.01 12.69 -24.93
N LEU A 478 -17.72 12.34 -24.99
CA LEU A 478 -17.08 11.58 -23.91
C LEU A 478 -16.99 12.39 -22.62
N ARG A 479 -17.36 11.76 -21.50
CA ARG A 479 -17.20 12.35 -20.17
C ARG A 479 -15.72 12.45 -19.81
N ASN A 480 -15.35 13.38 -18.93
CA ASN A 480 -13.95 13.58 -18.51
C ASN A 480 -13.25 12.29 -18.04
N THR A 481 -13.95 11.41 -17.34
CA THR A 481 -13.42 10.11 -16.92
C THR A 481 -13.19 9.15 -18.07
N GLN A 482 -14.11 9.11 -19.05
CA GLN A 482 -13.97 8.31 -20.26
C GLN A 482 -12.83 8.83 -21.13
N MET A 483 -12.72 10.15 -21.28
CA MET A 483 -11.63 10.80 -22.01
C MET A 483 -10.26 10.50 -21.36
N LEU A 484 -10.18 10.57 -20.02
CA LEU A 484 -8.97 10.18 -19.30
C LEU A 484 -8.63 8.70 -19.52
N GLN A 485 -9.59 7.79 -19.39
CA GLN A 485 -9.33 6.34 -19.46
C GLN A 485 -9.10 5.80 -20.87
N LEU A 486 -9.82 6.33 -21.87
CA LEU A 486 -9.84 5.78 -23.23
C LEU A 486 -8.90 6.51 -24.19
N VAL A 487 -8.58 7.78 -23.92
CA VAL A 487 -7.80 8.62 -24.85
C VAL A 487 -6.47 9.04 -24.22
N ILE A 488 -6.52 9.72 -23.08
CA ILE A 488 -5.33 10.35 -22.50
C ILE A 488 -4.39 9.32 -21.87
N LEU A 489 -4.87 8.51 -20.92
CA LEU A 489 -4.03 7.56 -20.18
C LEU A 489 -3.32 6.52 -21.07
N PRO A 490 -3.97 5.88 -22.06
CA PRO A 490 -3.29 4.90 -22.91
C PRO A 490 -2.12 5.49 -23.71
N GLN A 491 -2.23 6.76 -24.13
CA GLN A 491 -1.18 7.48 -24.85
C GLN A 491 -0.10 7.99 -23.88
N ALA A 492 -0.52 8.60 -22.77
CA ALA A 492 0.39 9.10 -21.74
C ALA A 492 1.26 7.97 -21.17
N LEU A 493 0.70 6.79 -20.91
CA LEU A 493 1.45 5.64 -20.40
C LEU A 493 2.60 5.23 -21.33
N ARG A 494 2.43 5.31 -22.65
CA ARG A 494 3.50 5.01 -23.62
C ARG A 494 4.66 6.00 -23.54
N VAL A 495 4.38 7.24 -23.10
CA VAL A 495 5.39 8.29 -22.88
C VAL A 495 6.02 8.16 -21.49
N ILE A 496 5.23 7.76 -20.48
CA ILE A 496 5.65 7.66 -19.07
C ILE A 496 6.53 6.44 -18.81
N ILE A 497 6.18 5.26 -19.35
CA ILE A 497 6.84 3.99 -19.01
C ILE A 497 8.36 3.99 -19.29
N PRO A 498 8.84 4.44 -20.47
CA PRO A 498 10.28 4.40 -20.76
C PRO A 498 11.16 5.18 -19.75
N PRO A 499 10.88 6.46 -19.41
CA PRO A 499 11.67 7.18 -18.41
C PRO A 499 11.49 6.66 -16.98
N LEU A 500 10.37 6.01 -16.63
CA LEU A 500 10.23 5.36 -15.31
C LEU A 500 11.28 4.26 -15.10
N GLY A 501 11.60 3.48 -16.14
CA GLY A 501 12.65 2.47 -16.04
C GLY A 501 13.99 3.06 -15.61
N ASN A 502 14.35 4.23 -16.13
CA ASN A 502 15.56 4.94 -15.71
C ASN A 502 15.48 5.42 -14.26
N GLN A 503 14.32 5.92 -13.81
CA GLN A 503 14.14 6.32 -12.40
C GLN A 503 14.23 5.13 -11.44
N TYR A 504 13.74 3.96 -11.85
CA TYR A 504 13.85 2.74 -11.06
C TYR A 504 15.29 2.23 -10.95
N LEU A 505 16.05 2.28 -12.05
CA LEU A 505 17.49 1.98 -12.03
C LEU A 505 18.26 2.97 -11.15
N ASN A 506 17.90 4.26 -11.20
CA ASN A 506 18.54 5.27 -10.36
C ASN A 506 18.22 5.05 -8.88
N LEU A 507 16.98 4.71 -8.52
CA LEU A 507 16.64 4.37 -7.13
C LEU A 507 17.48 3.20 -6.64
N ALA A 508 17.62 2.14 -7.45
CA ALA A 508 18.44 0.98 -7.11
C ALA A 508 19.93 1.32 -6.97
N LYS A 509 20.48 2.22 -7.80
CA LYS A 509 21.86 2.70 -7.64
C LYS A 509 22.03 3.58 -6.40
N ASN A 510 21.02 4.41 -6.12
CA ASN A 510 21.05 5.38 -5.03
C ASN A 510 20.89 4.74 -3.65
N SER A 511 20.40 3.50 -3.55
CA SER A 511 20.32 2.80 -2.26
C SER A 511 21.68 2.59 -1.60
N SER A 512 22.77 2.56 -2.37
CA SER A 512 24.14 2.46 -1.84
C SER A 512 24.57 3.69 -1.02
N LEU A 513 23.93 4.85 -1.20
CA LEU A 513 24.15 6.02 -0.35
C LEU A 513 23.70 5.79 1.10
N GLY A 514 22.96 4.71 1.38
CA GLY A 514 22.59 4.27 2.72
C GLY A 514 23.80 4.07 3.65
N ILE A 515 24.98 3.78 3.11
CA ILE A 515 26.21 3.67 3.89
C ILE A 515 26.51 4.96 4.68
N ALA A 516 26.09 6.14 4.19
CA ALA A 516 26.33 7.42 4.85
C ALA A 516 25.66 7.52 6.23
N ILE A 517 24.60 6.76 6.46
CA ILE A 517 23.90 6.68 7.75
C ILE A 517 24.12 5.33 8.44
N GLY A 518 25.06 4.50 7.96
CA GLY A 518 25.35 3.18 8.55
C GLY A 518 24.35 2.09 8.18
N TYR A 519 23.55 2.26 7.12
CA TYR A 519 22.71 1.18 6.61
C TYR A 519 23.58 0.16 5.86
N MET A 520 23.74 -1.03 6.44
CA MET A 520 24.56 -2.11 5.90
C MET A 520 23.79 -2.90 4.84
N GLU A 521 23.85 -2.43 3.61
CA GLU A 521 23.36 -3.16 2.44
C GLU A 521 24.54 -3.71 1.59
N THR A 522 24.28 -4.26 0.40
CA THR A 522 25.31 -4.94 -0.41
C THR A 522 26.62 -4.16 -0.55
N TYR A 523 26.55 -2.87 -0.88
CA TYR A 523 27.75 -2.04 -1.03
C TYR A 523 28.41 -1.77 0.33
N GLY A 524 27.63 -1.52 1.39
CA GLY A 524 28.16 -1.39 2.76
C GLY A 524 28.90 -2.64 3.25
N VAL A 525 28.29 -3.82 3.09
CA VAL A 525 28.90 -5.11 3.44
C VAL A 525 30.16 -5.35 2.61
N MET A 526 30.13 -5.08 1.31
CA MET A 526 31.29 -5.23 0.44
C MET A 526 32.44 -4.32 0.85
N GLN A 527 32.16 -3.06 1.18
CA GLN A 527 33.19 -2.12 1.59
C GLN A 527 33.82 -2.52 2.94
N THR A 528 33.02 -2.99 3.89
CA THR A 528 33.55 -3.53 5.15
C THR A 528 34.41 -4.77 4.92
N ALA A 529 33.96 -5.69 4.07
CA ALA A 529 34.69 -6.90 3.73
C ALA A 529 36.03 -6.64 3.02
N ILE A 530 36.12 -5.59 2.19
CA ILE A 530 37.37 -5.21 1.49
C ILE A 530 38.39 -4.57 2.43
N ASN A 531 37.94 -3.90 3.48
CA ASN A 531 38.81 -3.18 4.41
C ASN A 531 39.36 -4.07 5.53
N LEU A 532 38.94 -5.34 5.59
CA LEU A 532 39.38 -6.37 6.52
C LEU A 532 40.25 -7.38 5.78
#